data_AF-A0A099Y283-F1
#
_entry.id   AF-A0A099Y283-F1
#
_cell.length_a   1.000
_cell.length_b   1.000
_cell.length_c   1.000
_cell.angle_alpha   90.00
_cell.angle_beta   90.00
_cell.angle_gamma   90.00
#
_symmetry.space_group_name_H-M   'P 1'
#
loop_
_entity.id
_entity.type
_entity.pdbx_description
1 polymer ?
#
loop_
_entity_poly.entity_id
_entity_poly.type
_entity_poly.pdbx_seq_one_letter_code
_entity_poly.pdbx_strand_id
1 'polypeptide(L)'
;MDIGMALGLFAIFGIIRYRTNPVDIKEMTYLFVVIGVSIINALANKKMSYAEILAANIIIVFVLVLIEKYWSLKQVVAKSIVYENIDNIKPENYHLLKEDLENRTGLTINDVTVGNIDFLKDIATVTIFYYKQK
;
A
#
# COMPACT_ATOMS: atom_id res chain seq x y z
N MET A 1 -5.25 30.51 -20.93
CA MET A 1 -4.24 29.73 -20.23
C MET A 1 -4.78 28.34 -19.84
N ASP A 2 -6.10 28.15 -19.89
CA ASP A 2 -6.79 27.04 -19.22
C ASP A 2 -6.91 25.77 -20.08
N ILE A 3 -6.99 25.91 -21.41
CA ILE A 3 -7.07 24.76 -22.33
C ILE A 3 -5.78 23.93 -22.29
N GLY A 4 -4.60 24.58 -22.24
CA GLY A 4 -3.32 23.88 -22.17
C GLY A 4 -3.13 23.09 -20.88
N MET A 5 -3.60 23.63 -19.75
CA MET A 5 -3.58 22.94 -18.45
C MET A 5 -4.50 21.72 -18.46
N ALA A 6 -5.73 21.86 -18.97
CA ALA A 6 -6.67 20.76 -19.10
C ALA A 6 -6.11 19.64 -20.01
N LEU A 7 -5.56 20.00 -21.18
CA LEU A 7 -4.95 19.04 -22.11
C LEU A 7 -3.76 18.29 -21.48
N GLY A 8 -2.90 18.98 -20.72
CA GLY A 8 -1.78 18.35 -20.01
C GLY A 8 -2.24 17.33 -18.96
N LEU A 9 -3.28 17.66 -18.20
CA LEU A 9 -3.86 16.76 -17.22
C LEU A 9 -4.51 15.52 -17.87
N PHE A 10 -5.22 15.71 -18.98
CA PHE A 10 -5.76 14.60 -19.78
C PHE A 10 -4.66 13.71 -20.36
N ALA A 11 -3.55 14.28 -20.82
CA ALA A 11 -2.41 13.51 -21.33
C ALA A 11 -1.77 12.64 -20.22
N ILE A 12 -1.60 13.19 -19.01
CA ILE A 12 -1.07 12.44 -17.86
C ILE A 12 -1.99 11.26 -17.51
N PHE A 13 -3.31 11.47 -17.45
CA PHE A 13 -4.24 10.37 -17.19
C PHE A 13 -4.32 9.35 -18.33
N GLY A 14 -4.19 9.79 -19.57
CA GLY A 14 -4.06 8.90 -20.72
C GLY A 14 -2.86 7.96 -20.58
N ILE A 15 -1.67 8.50 -20.31
CA ILE A 15 -0.44 7.71 -20.14
C ILE A 15 -0.59 6.72 -18.97
N ILE A 16 -1.13 7.17 -17.83
CA ILE A 16 -1.32 6.34 -16.64
C ILE A 16 -2.31 5.20 -16.89
N ARG A 17 -3.35 5.45 -17.67
CA ARG A 17 -4.38 4.44 -17.97
C ARG A 17 -3.86 3.29 -18.84
N TYR A 18 -2.91 3.57 -19.73
CA TYR A 18 -2.42 2.59 -20.72
C TYR A 18 -1.08 1.93 -20.35
N ARG A 19 -0.62 2.08 -19.11
CA ARG A 19 0.58 1.36 -18.65
C ARG A 19 0.28 -0.13 -18.44
N THR A 20 1.26 -0.97 -18.72
CA THR A 20 1.18 -2.44 -18.58
C THR A 20 0.98 -2.92 -17.14
N ASN A 21 1.57 -2.23 -16.16
CA ASN A 21 1.37 -2.52 -14.73
C ASN A 21 0.53 -1.42 -14.09
N PRO A 22 -0.70 -1.67 -13.62
CA PRO A 22 -1.55 -0.61 -13.06
C PRO A 22 -0.85 0.15 -11.93
N VAL A 23 -1.04 1.48 -11.89
CA VAL A 23 -0.61 2.33 -10.76
C VAL A 23 -1.43 1.97 -9.54
N ASP A 24 -0.79 1.81 -8.39
CA ASP A 24 -1.51 1.63 -7.14
C ASP A 24 -2.33 2.89 -6.84
N ILE A 25 -3.53 2.73 -6.25
CA ILE A 25 -4.43 3.85 -5.96
C ILE A 25 -3.71 4.95 -5.15
N LYS A 26 -2.82 4.55 -4.22
CA LYS A 26 -2.00 5.48 -3.42
C LYS A 26 -1.08 6.36 -4.28
N GLU A 27 -0.38 5.78 -5.24
CA GLU A 27 0.53 6.50 -6.13
C GLU A 27 -0.25 7.50 -7.02
N MET A 28 -1.45 7.13 -7.47
CA MET A 28 -2.33 8.05 -8.19
C MET A 28 -2.74 9.24 -7.32
N THR A 29 -3.15 9.02 -6.07
CA THR A 29 -3.50 10.11 -5.15
C THR A 29 -2.33 11.06 -4.93
N TYR A 30 -1.11 10.55 -4.74
CA TYR A 30 0.08 11.39 -4.61
C TYR A 30 0.33 12.25 -5.85
N LEU A 31 0.17 11.68 -7.04
CA LEU A 31 0.31 12.43 -8.28
C LEU A 31 -0.71 13.57 -8.39
N PHE A 32 -1.97 13.30 -8.05
CA PHE A 32 -3.03 14.32 -8.03
C PHE A 32 -2.68 15.48 -7.09
N VAL A 33 -2.16 15.18 -5.89
CA VAL A 33 -1.78 16.21 -4.91
C VAL A 33 -0.60 17.03 -5.44
N VAL A 34 0.42 16.41 -6.01
CA VAL A 34 1.58 17.13 -6.60
C VAL A 34 1.16 18.03 -7.76
N ILE A 35 0.26 17.55 -8.62
CA ILE A 35 -0.30 18.37 -9.71
C ILE A 35 -1.08 19.56 -9.15
N GLY A 36 -1.94 19.33 -8.14
CA GLY A 36 -2.70 20.40 -7.49
C GLY A 36 -1.80 21.46 -6.86
N VAL A 37 -0.77 21.04 -6.13
CA VAL A 37 0.26 21.94 -5.55
C VAL A 37 0.96 22.73 -6.65
N SER A 38 1.34 22.07 -7.75
CA SER A 38 2.01 22.72 -8.89
C SER A 38 1.14 23.80 -9.53
N ILE A 39 -0.17 23.52 -9.67
CA ILE A 39 -1.14 24.48 -10.20
C ILE A 39 -1.34 25.66 -9.23
N ILE A 40 -1.50 25.39 -7.94
CA ILE A 40 -1.62 26.44 -6.90
C ILE A 40 -0.39 27.36 -6.94
N ASN A 41 0.80 26.78 -7.00
CA ASN A 41 2.05 27.54 -7.09
C ASN A 41 2.18 28.33 -8.40
N ALA A 42 1.74 27.77 -9.53
CA ALA A 42 1.78 28.45 -10.83
C ALA A 42 0.78 29.60 -10.95
N LEU A 43 -0.36 29.51 -10.23
CA LEU A 43 -1.40 30.54 -10.19
C LEU A 43 -1.16 31.59 -9.10
N ALA A 44 -0.15 31.39 -8.24
CA ALA A 44 0.20 32.31 -7.19
C ALA A 44 0.77 33.62 -7.78
N ASN A 45 -0.12 34.58 -7.99
CA ASN A 45 0.21 35.91 -8.51
C ASN A 45 0.89 36.79 -7.44
N LYS A 46 1.58 37.84 -7.87
CA LYS A 46 2.30 38.85 -7.05
C LYS A 46 1.49 39.53 -5.91
N LYS A 47 0.18 39.27 -5.80
CA LYS A 47 -0.68 39.78 -4.73
C LYS A 47 -0.71 38.88 -3.50
N MET A 48 -0.28 37.63 -3.64
CA MET A 48 -0.18 36.67 -2.55
C MET A 48 1.22 36.77 -1.92
N SER A 49 1.28 36.80 -0.60
CA SER A 49 2.57 36.83 0.08
C SER A 49 3.28 35.50 -0.09
N TYR A 50 4.59 35.52 -0.33
CA TYR A 50 5.41 34.30 -0.35
C TYR A 50 5.23 33.46 0.93
N ALA A 51 4.94 34.11 2.07
CA ALA A 51 4.65 33.44 3.33
C ALA A 51 3.35 32.61 3.27
N GLU A 52 2.31 33.07 2.57
CA GLU A 52 1.03 32.35 2.44
C GLU A 52 1.19 31.10 1.57
N ILE A 53 1.93 31.22 0.47
CA ILE A 53 2.23 30.09 -0.44
C ILE A 53 3.07 29.04 0.30
N LEU A 54 4.10 29.48 1.05
CA LEU A 54 4.94 28.60 1.84
C LEU A 54 4.11 27.87 2.92
N ALA A 55 3.26 28.60 3.64
CA ALA A 55 2.38 28.03 4.65
C ALA A 55 1.43 26.97 4.06
N ALA A 56 0.79 27.25 2.91
CA ALA A 56 -0.08 26.31 2.23
C ALA A 56 0.67 25.02 1.83
N ASN A 57 1.86 25.14 1.23
CA ASN A 57 2.68 23.98 0.86
C ASN A 57 3.11 23.15 2.07
N ILE A 58 3.50 23.80 3.18
CA ILE A 58 3.86 23.12 4.43
C ILE A 58 2.67 22.34 4.99
N ILE A 59 1.47 22.93 5.00
CA ILE A 59 0.25 22.27 5.47
C ILE A 59 -0.05 21.03 4.63
N ILE A 60 0.04 21.13 3.30
CA ILE A 60 -0.20 19.99 2.40
C ILE A 60 0.79 18.86 2.69
N VAL A 61 2.08 19.17 2.75
CA VAL A 61 3.12 18.19 3.07
C VAL A 61 2.90 17.56 4.44
N PHE A 62 2.54 18.37 5.44
CA PHE A 62 2.27 17.89 6.80
C PHE A 62 1.09 16.91 6.83
N VAL A 63 -0.01 17.21 6.13
CA VAL A 63 -1.16 16.30 6.00
C VAL A 63 -0.75 14.99 5.32
N LEU A 64 0.03 15.05 4.24
CA LEU A 64 0.53 13.84 3.57
C LEU A 64 1.37 12.97 4.51
N VAL A 65 2.26 13.59 5.30
CA VAL A 65 3.10 12.87 6.27
C VAL A 65 2.25 12.22 7.36
N LEU A 66 1.20 12.88 7.86
CA LEU A 66 0.29 12.30 8.85
C LEU A 66 -0.46 11.08 8.29
N ILE A 67 -0.99 11.19 7.07
CA ILE A 67 -1.71 10.10 6.40
C ILE A 67 -0.77 8.91 6.15
N GLU A 68 0.43 9.17 5.62
CA GLU A 68 1.42 8.12 5.35
C GLU A 68 1.86 7.42 6.63
N LYS A 69 2.11 8.17 7.71
CA LYS A 69 2.48 7.59 9.00
C LYS A 69 1.36 6.71 9.58
N TYR A 70 0.10 7.12 9.45
CA TYR A 70 -1.03 6.31 9.90
C TYR A 70 -1.20 5.03 9.06
N TRP A 71 -0.99 5.10 7.74
CA TRP A 71 -1.14 3.94 6.85
C TRP A 71 0.04 2.96 6.94
N SER A 72 1.26 3.47 7.12
CA SER A 72 2.48 2.67 7.27
C SER A 72 2.38 1.71 8.47
N LEU A 73 1.70 2.11 9.55
CA LEU A 73 1.49 1.27 10.73
C LEU A 73 0.59 0.06 10.48
N LYS A 74 -0.20 0.03 9.40
CA LYS A 74 -1.21 -1.01 9.13
C LYS A 74 -0.86 -1.91 7.95
N GLN A 75 0.37 -1.91 7.46
CA GLN A 75 0.76 -2.80 6.37
C GLN A 75 0.83 -4.25 6.86
N VAL A 76 -0.29 -4.96 6.69
CA VAL A 76 -0.35 -6.42 6.77
C VAL A 76 0.37 -6.96 5.53
N VAL A 77 1.41 -7.74 5.75
CA VAL A 77 2.14 -8.43 4.69
C VAL A 77 1.62 -9.86 4.61
N ALA A 78 1.30 -10.29 3.39
CA ALA A 78 0.99 -11.67 3.09
C ALA A 78 2.26 -12.41 2.64
N LYS A 79 2.52 -13.59 3.19
CA LYS A 79 3.61 -14.48 2.75
C LYS A 79 3.08 -15.89 2.56
N SER A 80 3.33 -16.45 1.39
CA SER A 80 3.00 -17.85 1.08
C SER A 80 4.14 -18.76 1.50
N ILE A 81 3.82 -19.82 2.23
CA ILE A 81 4.77 -20.80 2.77
C ILE A 81 4.26 -22.20 2.40
N VAL A 82 5.17 -23.07 1.98
CA VAL A 82 4.88 -24.50 1.82
C VAL A 82 5.05 -25.16 3.19
N TYR A 83 3.96 -25.73 3.68
CA TYR A 83 3.85 -26.36 4.98
C TYR A 83 3.73 -27.88 4.80
N GLU A 84 4.50 -28.63 5.59
CA GLU A 84 4.74 -30.06 5.38
C GLU A 84 3.89 -30.95 6.31
N ASN A 85 3.13 -30.37 7.23
CA ASN A 85 2.37 -31.14 8.21
C ASN A 85 0.86 -31.00 7.98
N ILE A 86 0.29 -31.88 7.16
CA ILE A 86 -1.13 -31.80 6.77
C ILE A 86 -2.10 -31.96 7.95
N ASP A 87 -1.73 -32.68 9.01
CA ASP A 87 -2.63 -32.92 10.14
C ASP A 87 -3.00 -31.65 10.90
N ASN A 88 -2.08 -30.67 10.94
CA ASN A 88 -2.28 -29.39 11.61
C ASN A 88 -3.16 -28.41 10.81
N ILE A 89 -3.49 -28.73 9.56
CA ILE A 89 -4.28 -27.85 8.67
C ILE A 89 -5.77 -27.86 9.03
N LYS A 90 -6.22 -28.89 9.75
CA LYS A 90 -7.61 -29.01 10.17
C LYS A 90 -8.01 -27.80 11.03
N PRO A 91 -9.25 -27.29 10.91
CA PRO A 91 -9.73 -26.15 11.71
C PRO A 91 -9.56 -26.34 13.22
N GLU A 92 -9.64 -27.59 13.69
CA GLU A 92 -9.45 -28.00 15.08
C GLU A 92 -8.02 -27.74 15.59
N ASN A 93 -7.02 -27.80 14.71
CA ASN A 93 -5.61 -27.68 15.03
C ASN A 93 -5.03 -26.30 14.70
N TYR A 94 -5.88 -25.30 14.45
CA TYR A 94 -5.44 -23.95 14.06
C TYR A 94 -4.44 -23.34 15.05
N HIS A 95 -4.60 -23.59 16.35
CA HIS A 95 -3.65 -23.11 17.37
C HIS A 95 -2.25 -23.72 17.17
N LEU A 96 -2.17 -25.03 16.92
CA LEU A 96 -0.91 -25.74 16.69
C LEU A 96 -0.25 -25.29 15.39
N LEU A 97 -1.04 -25.09 14.33
CA LEU A 97 -0.56 -24.55 13.06
C LEU A 97 0.04 -23.16 13.24
N LYS A 98 -0.67 -22.27 13.93
CA LYS A 98 -0.20 -20.91 14.17
C LYS A 98 1.11 -20.92 14.97
N GLU A 99 1.16 -21.66 16.07
CA GLU A 99 2.33 -21.75 16.93
C GLU A 99 3.55 -22.32 16.20
N ASP A 100 3.38 -23.38 15.39
CA ASP A 100 4.48 -23.92 14.58
C ASP A 100 4.98 -22.90 13.55
N LEU A 101 4.08 -22.21 12.85
CA LEU A 101 4.44 -21.19 11.87
C LEU A 101 5.11 -19.98 12.54
N GLU A 102 4.67 -19.53 13.71
CA GLU A 102 5.32 -18.46 14.46
C GLU A 102 6.73 -18.88 14.93
N ASN A 103 6.89 -20.11 15.45
CA ASN A 103 8.18 -20.64 15.87
C ASN A 103 9.17 -20.80 14.71
N ARG A 104 8.71 -21.28 13.55
CA ARG A 104 9.56 -21.49 12.36
C ARG A 104 9.91 -20.19 11.66
N THR A 105 9.00 -19.23 11.62
CA THR A 105 9.20 -17.96 10.90
C THR A 105 9.79 -16.87 11.79
N GLY A 106 9.69 -16.98 13.10
CA GLY A 106 10.07 -15.93 14.05
C GLY A 106 9.21 -14.67 13.94
N LEU A 107 8.05 -14.76 13.27
CA LEU A 107 7.14 -13.65 13.04
C LEU A 107 5.90 -13.81 13.91
N THR A 108 5.38 -12.71 14.45
CA THR A 108 4.05 -12.70 15.07
C THR A 108 2.99 -12.72 13.97
N ILE A 109 2.24 -13.81 13.88
CA ILE A 109 1.23 -14.02 12.85
C ILE A 109 -0.12 -13.51 13.33
N ASN A 110 -0.76 -12.66 12.53
CA ASN A 110 -2.10 -12.17 12.79
C ASN A 110 -3.15 -13.15 12.34
N ASP A 111 -3.01 -13.66 11.12
CA ASP A 111 -3.97 -14.59 10.51
C ASP A 111 -3.25 -15.60 9.60
N VAL A 112 -3.85 -16.76 9.43
CA VAL A 112 -3.36 -17.86 8.60
C VAL A 112 -4.51 -18.34 7.72
N THR A 113 -4.31 -18.30 6.41
CA THR A 113 -5.25 -18.86 5.43
C THR A 113 -4.63 -20.08 4.76
N VAL A 114 -5.31 -21.21 4.84
CA VAL A 114 -4.92 -22.43 4.12
C VAL A 114 -5.35 -22.28 2.66
N GLY A 115 -4.40 -22.43 1.75
CA GLY A 115 -4.62 -22.42 0.32
C GLY A 115 -4.68 -23.84 -0.26
N ASN A 116 -3.91 -24.08 -1.31
CA ASN A 116 -3.92 -25.36 -2.02
C ASN A 116 -3.25 -26.48 -1.18
N ILE A 117 -3.84 -27.68 -1.19
CA ILE A 117 -3.37 -28.85 -0.44
C ILE A 117 -3.04 -29.95 -1.43
N ASP A 118 -1.82 -30.47 -1.36
CA ASP A 118 -1.37 -31.64 -2.13
C ASP A 118 -1.23 -32.83 -1.19
N PHE A 119 -2.29 -33.65 -1.14
CA PHE A 119 -2.35 -34.86 -0.33
C PHE A 119 -1.40 -35.97 -0.80
N LEU A 120 -0.87 -35.91 -2.02
CA LEU A 120 0.08 -36.93 -2.51
C LEU A 120 1.48 -36.69 -1.98
N LYS A 121 1.82 -35.43 -1.71
CA LYS A 121 3.13 -35.01 -1.23
C LYS A 121 3.15 -34.61 0.25
N ASP A 122 2.02 -34.74 0.93
CA ASP A 122 1.83 -34.28 2.30
C ASP A 122 2.24 -32.81 2.51
N ILE A 123 1.95 -31.94 1.53
CA ILE A 123 2.22 -30.50 1.62
C ILE A 123 0.97 -29.67 1.43
N ALA A 124 0.94 -28.49 2.05
CA ALA A 124 -0.04 -27.46 1.75
C ALA A 124 0.59 -26.09 1.65
N THR A 125 0.01 -25.26 0.81
CA THR A 125 0.38 -23.87 0.67
C THR A 125 -0.45 -23.06 1.66
N VAL A 126 0.19 -22.49 2.68
CA VAL A 126 -0.45 -21.59 3.65
C VAL A 126 -0.02 -20.16 3.37
N THR A 127 -0.95 -19.22 3.53
CA THR A 127 -0.69 -17.78 3.45
C THR A 127 -0.79 -17.20 4.83
N ILE A 128 0.33 -16.70 5.36
CA ILE A 128 0.39 -16.02 6.65
C ILE A 128 0.26 -14.52 6.45
N PHE A 129 -0.52 -13.89 7.31
CA PHE A 129 -0.69 -12.44 7.40
C PHE A 129 -0.02 -11.97 8.68
N TYR A 130 0.99 -11.11 8.56
CA TYR A 130 1.71 -10.55 9.71
C TYR A 130 1.92 -9.06 9.51
N TYR A 131 1.96 -8.30 10.61
CA TYR A 131 2.41 -6.93 10.54
C TYR A 131 3.92 -6.89 10.30
N LYS A 132 4.34 -6.09 9.33
CA LYS A 132 5.77 -5.82 9.11
C LYS A 132 6.32 -5.06 10.32
N GLN A 133 6.80 -5.78 11.33
CA GLN A 133 7.59 -5.20 12.40
C GLN A 133 8.92 -4.77 11.78
N LYS A 134 9.24 -3.49 11.99
CA LYS A 134 10.33 -2.77 11.33
C LYS A 134 11.70 -3.26 11.79
#